data_AF-A0A318TQ37-F1
#
_entry.id   AF-A0A318TQ37-F1
#
_cell.length_a   1.000
_cell.length_b   1.000
_cell.length_c   1.000
_cell.angle_alpha   90.00
_cell.angle_beta   90.00
_cell.angle_gamma   90.00
#
_symmetry.space_group_name_H-M   'P 1'
#
loop_
_entity.id
_entity.type
_entity.pdbx_description
1 polymer ?
#
loop_
_entity_poly.entity_id
_entity_poly.type
_entity_poly.pdbx_seq_one_letter_code
_entity_poly.pdbx_strand_id
1 'polypeptide(L)'
;MDLNADIVNEEISRIAREKWGRDNRVLLVSQLGSRISADVKKFITESGGGLKRYIANQNGAKFRYIDFPSKGGAIAPRDLTSHLSDDDLEASFRSGGAISSSSDLRAPVYRREIWMAFQSAIAEGSRRYIRFDSHGRPEAIDLDREIENPSEAFEVLGKDIVLGAVGIEGKLSVGASIKAWAERNSIELTRIEFKPGHPVKNNKTASAESKRKPYLADALNLLSDEELRRISIPADLVMAMMRRLTLN
;
A
#
# COMPACT_ATOMS: atom_id res chain seq x y z
N MET A 1 33.37 -14.90 -5.01
CA MET A 1 32.90 -13.89 -5.99
C MET A 1 33.39 -12.57 -5.45
N ASP A 2 34.25 -11.86 -6.19
CA ASP A 2 34.81 -10.60 -5.72
C ASP A 2 33.68 -9.56 -5.71
N LEU A 3 33.26 -9.15 -4.52
CA LEU A 3 32.29 -8.08 -4.36
C LEU A 3 32.92 -6.77 -4.80
N ASN A 4 32.20 -6.03 -5.64
CA ASN A 4 32.51 -4.65 -5.99
C ASN A 4 31.30 -3.76 -5.68
N ALA A 5 31.49 -2.45 -5.79
CA ALA A 5 30.45 -1.48 -5.48
C ALA A 5 29.19 -1.67 -6.34
N ASP A 6 29.32 -2.08 -7.60
CA ASP A 6 28.19 -2.26 -8.50
C ASP A 6 27.30 -3.45 -8.09
N ILE A 7 27.91 -4.58 -7.73
CA ILE A 7 27.19 -5.77 -7.26
C ILE A 7 26.46 -5.47 -5.95
N VAL A 8 27.13 -4.77 -5.02
CA VAL A 8 26.52 -4.36 -3.74
C VAL A 8 25.35 -3.40 -3.97
N ASN A 9 25.53 -2.41 -4.85
CA ASN A 9 24.49 -1.45 -5.19
C ASN A 9 23.30 -2.12 -5.91
N GLU A 10 23.53 -3.12 -6.76
CA GLU A 10 22.46 -3.92 -7.38
C GLU A 10 21.68 -4.72 -6.34
N GLU A 11 22.37 -5.38 -5.39
CA GLU A 11 21.69 -6.15 -4.34
C GLU A 11 20.81 -5.23 -3.46
N ILE A 12 21.34 -4.09 -3.03
CA ILE A 12 20.58 -3.10 -2.26
C ILE A 12 19.38 -2.59 -3.07
N SER A 13 19.58 -2.28 -4.35
CA SER A 13 18.52 -1.79 -5.24
C SER A 13 17.43 -2.83 -5.47
N ARG A 14 17.80 -4.10 -5.66
CA ARG A 14 16.86 -5.22 -5.78
C ARG A 14 15.98 -5.32 -4.54
N ILE A 15 16.57 -5.32 -3.34
CA ILE A 15 15.81 -5.44 -2.09
C ILE A 15 14.90 -4.21 -1.87
N ALA A 16 15.37 -3.01 -2.22
CA ALA A 16 14.58 -1.79 -2.16
C ALA A 16 13.39 -1.82 -3.15
N ARG A 17 13.62 -2.26 -4.40
CA ARG A 17 12.57 -2.45 -5.41
C ARG A 17 11.55 -3.49 -4.99
N GLU A 18 11.97 -4.63 -4.45
CA GLU A 18 11.06 -5.67 -3.94
C GLU A 18 10.17 -5.13 -2.81
N LYS A 19 10.76 -4.39 -1.87
CA LYS A 19 10.02 -3.77 -0.76
C LYS A 19 9.03 -2.73 -1.28
N TRP A 20 9.46 -1.89 -2.21
CA TRP A 20 8.62 -0.87 -2.83
C TRP A 20 7.49 -1.51 -3.64
N GLY A 21 7.77 -2.48 -4.50
CA GLY A 21 6.76 -3.15 -5.32
C GLY A 21 5.71 -3.90 -4.51
N ARG A 22 6.08 -4.43 -3.34
CA ARG A 22 5.16 -5.15 -2.46
C ARG A 22 4.29 -4.22 -1.61
N ASP A 23 4.90 -3.21 -0.99
CA ASP A 23 4.26 -2.44 0.08
C ASP A 23 4.07 -0.95 -0.25
N ASN A 24 4.62 -0.45 -1.36
CA ASN A 24 4.79 0.99 -1.67
C ASN A 24 5.38 1.77 -0.49
N ARG A 25 6.44 1.23 0.11
CA ARG A 25 7.10 1.81 1.28
C ARG A 25 8.60 1.84 1.08
N VAL A 26 9.23 2.91 1.58
CA VAL A 26 10.69 2.97 1.72
C VAL A 26 11.19 1.82 2.60
N LEU A 27 12.39 1.35 2.29
CA LEU A 27 13.06 0.31 3.05
C LEU A 27 13.94 0.96 4.12
N LEU A 28 13.67 0.64 5.39
CA LEU A 28 14.53 1.07 6.48
C LEU A 28 15.95 0.53 6.33
N VAL A 29 16.95 1.34 6.65
CA VAL A 29 18.36 0.87 6.66
C VAL A 29 18.54 -0.29 7.65
N SER A 30 17.84 -0.29 8.78
CA SER A 30 17.84 -1.41 9.73
C SER A 30 17.25 -2.70 9.14
N GLN A 31 16.19 -2.59 8.34
CA GLN A 31 15.57 -3.73 7.64
C GLN A 31 16.47 -4.24 6.51
N LEU A 32 17.11 -3.34 5.77
CA LEU A 32 18.11 -3.69 4.77
C LEU A 32 19.26 -4.46 5.42
N GLY A 33 19.74 -4.00 6.58
CA GLY A 33 20.76 -4.68 7.37
C GLY A 33 20.39 -6.11 7.77
N SER A 34 19.10 -6.44 7.94
CA SER A 34 18.67 -7.83 8.18
C SER A 34 18.57 -8.70 6.92
N ARG A 35 18.57 -8.09 5.73
CA ARG A 35 18.26 -8.76 4.45
C ARG A 35 19.46 -8.95 3.53
N ILE A 36 20.48 -8.11 3.65
CA ILE A 36 21.73 -8.24 2.90
C ILE A 36 22.61 -9.36 3.46
N SER A 37 23.38 -9.99 2.58
CA SER A 37 24.32 -11.05 2.95
C SER A 37 25.44 -10.56 3.88
N ALA A 38 26.10 -11.50 4.57
CA ALA A 38 27.24 -11.20 5.44
C ALA A 38 28.42 -10.60 4.65
N ASP A 39 28.65 -11.07 3.43
CA ASP A 39 29.73 -10.60 2.57
C ASP A 39 29.50 -9.14 2.14
N VAL A 40 28.25 -8.77 1.82
CA VAL A 40 27.90 -7.37 1.55
C VAL A 40 28.11 -6.48 2.77
N LYS A 41 27.74 -6.93 3.98
CA LYS A 41 28.00 -6.18 5.21
C LYS A 41 29.49 -5.97 5.45
N LYS A 42 30.29 -7.00 5.19
CA LYS A 42 31.74 -6.96 5.32
C LYS A 42 32.34 -5.96 4.36
N PHE A 43 32.00 -6.04 3.07
CA PHE A 43 32.42 -5.08 2.04
C PHE A 43 32.10 -3.64 2.42
N ILE A 44 30.87 -3.39 2.88
CA ILE A 44 30.41 -2.05 3.29
C ILE A 44 31.23 -1.51 4.46
N THR A 45 31.53 -2.37 5.44
CA THR A 45 32.32 -2.02 6.62
C THR A 45 33.77 -1.69 6.24
N GLU A 46 34.36 -2.50 5.36
CA GLU A 46 35.72 -2.30 4.82
C GLU A 46 35.83 -1.03 3.97
N SER A 47 34.73 -0.61 3.33
CA SER A 47 34.62 0.62 2.53
C SER A 47 34.58 1.92 3.36
N GLY A 48 34.82 1.86 4.68
CA GLY A 48 35.02 3.05 5.53
C GLY A 48 33.78 3.57 6.26
N GLY A 49 32.74 2.75 6.46
CA GLY A 49 31.59 3.14 7.28
C GLY A 49 30.53 2.07 7.49
N GLY A 50 29.54 2.39 8.32
CA GLY A 50 28.34 1.57 8.46
C GLY A 50 27.39 1.71 7.25
N LEU A 51 26.42 0.80 7.14
CA LEU A 51 25.41 0.75 6.07
C LEU A 51 24.75 2.10 5.79
N LYS A 52 24.43 2.87 6.84
CA LYS A 52 23.90 4.24 6.74
C LYS A 52 24.82 5.16 5.94
N ARG A 53 26.11 5.19 6.29
CA ARG A 53 27.12 6.06 5.67
C ARG A 53 27.41 5.64 4.23
N TYR A 54 27.52 4.33 4.00
CA TYR A 54 27.70 3.78 2.66
C TYR A 54 26.58 4.20 1.72
N ILE A 55 25.33 4.01 2.14
CA ILE A 55 24.15 4.38 1.37
C ILE A 55 24.08 5.91 1.18
N ALA A 56 24.33 6.71 2.21
CA ALA A 56 24.32 8.17 2.08
C ALA A 56 25.34 8.66 1.05
N ASN A 57 26.53 8.04 0.99
CA ASN A 57 27.58 8.37 0.02
C ASN A 57 27.25 7.91 -1.41
N GLN A 58 26.42 6.88 -1.56
CA GLN A 58 25.96 6.34 -2.85
C GLN A 58 24.60 6.94 -3.29
N ASN A 59 24.09 7.92 -2.54
CA ASN A 59 22.80 8.55 -2.80
C ASN A 59 22.80 9.16 -4.21
N GLY A 60 21.80 8.80 -5.01
CA GLY A 60 21.56 9.40 -6.30
C GLY A 60 21.96 8.58 -7.53
N ALA A 61 22.74 7.50 -7.44
CA ALA A 61 22.95 6.67 -8.63
C ALA A 61 21.76 5.71 -8.86
N LYS A 62 21.42 4.91 -7.86
CA LYS A 62 20.39 3.85 -7.97
C LYS A 62 19.27 3.95 -6.93
N PHE A 63 19.51 4.65 -5.83
CA PHE A 63 18.54 4.83 -4.74
C PHE A 63 18.60 6.24 -4.18
N ARG A 64 17.49 6.67 -3.59
CA ARG A 64 17.40 7.87 -2.76
C ARG A 64 17.54 7.46 -1.31
N TYR A 65 18.43 8.13 -0.61
CA TYR A 65 18.59 8.01 0.83
C TYR A 65 17.92 9.17 1.54
N ILE A 66 17.16 8.86 2.59
CA ILE A 66 16.48 9.85 3.43
C ILE A 66 16.88 9.60 4.87
N ASP A 67 17.41 10.62 5.53
CA ASP A 67 17.78 10.51 6.93
C ASP A 67 16.59 10.83 7.84
N PHE A 68 16.23 9.89 8.71
CA PHE A 68 15.19 10.09 9.71
C PHE A 68 15.84 10.20 11.09
N PRO A 69 15.75 11.36 11.77
CA PRO A 69 16.37 11.56 13.09
C PRO A 69 15.97 10.52 14.13
N SER A 70 14.73 10.01 14.07
CA SER A 70 14.18 9.08 15.07
C SER A 70 14.31 7.59 14.74
N LYS A 71 14.63 7.22 13.49
CA LYS A 71 14.54 5.81 13.05
C LYS A 71 15.65 5.32 12.12
N GLY A 72 16.73 6.10 11.93
CA GLY A 72 17.99 5.57 11.41
C GLY A 72 18.15 5.49 9.89
N GLY A 73 17.36 6.28 9.14
CA GLY A 73 17.45 6.40 7.68
C GLY A 73 16.68 5.33 6.91
N ALA A 74 16.23 5.68 5.70
CA ALA A 74 15.58 4.75 4.78
C ALA A 74 16.05 4.98 3.33
N ILE A 75 15.81 3.97 2.49
CA ILE A 75 16.11 4.00 1.06
C ILE A 75 14.88 3.76 0.21
N ALA A 76 14.85 4.41 -0.94
CA ALA A 76 13.87 4.20 -1.99
C ALA A 76 14.57 4.00 -3.35
N PRO A 77 14.06 3.13 -4.23
CA PRO A 77 14.62 2.94 -5.58
C PRO A 77 14.41 4.20 -6.44
N ARG A 78 15.50 4.79 -6.96
CA ARG A 78 15.47 6.14 -7.57
C ARG A 78 14.63 6.19 -8.84
N ASP A 79 14.67 5.14 -9.65
CA ASP A 79 13.86 4.96 -10.86
C ASP A 79 12.36 5.03 -10.57
N LEU A 80 11.91 4.42 -9.48
CA LEU A 80 10.48 4.39 -9.11
C LEU A 80 10.03 5.59 -8.29
N THR A 81 10.96 6.39 -7.76
CA THR A 81 10.65 7.53 -6.87
C THR A 81 11.22 8.86 -7.37
N SER A 82 11.60 8.92 -8.64
CA SER A 82 12.16 10.12 -9.29
C SER A 82 11.18 11.29 -9.31
N HIS A 83 9.89 10.99 -9.33
CA HIS A 83 8.78 11.94 -9.39
C HIS A 83 8.25 12.35 -8.00
N LEU A 84 8.76 11.75 -6.92
CA LEU A 84 8.34 12.04 -5.54
C LEU A 84 9.25 13.09 -4.90
N SER A 85 8.71 13.96 -4.04
CA SER A 85 9.56 14.84 -3.22
C SER A 85 10.20 14.07 -2.05
N ASP A 86 11.21 14.65 -1.38
CA ASP A 86 11.76 14.05 -0.15
C ASP A 86 10.68 13.97 0.95
N ASP A 87 9.80 14.98 1.04
CA ASP A 87 8.67 15.01 1.99
C ASP A 87 7.66 13.87 1.73
N ASP A 88 7.37 13.55 0.46
CA ASP A 88 6.48 12.43 0.09
C ASP A 88 7.07 11.08 0.48
N LEU A 89 8.38 10.94 0.32
CA LEU A 89 9.08 9.74 0.73
C LEU A 89 9.18 9.65 2.26
N GLU A 90 9.32 10.77 2.96
CA GLU A 90 9.20 10.83 4.43
C GLU A 90 7.81 10.40 4.92
N ALA A 91 6.75 10.81 4.23
CA ALA A 91 5.37 10.45 4.57
C ALA A 91 5.13 8.93 4.45
N SER A 92 5.77 8.27 3.47
CA SER A 92 5.70 6.81 3.28
C SER A 92 6.27 6.01 4.48
N PHE A 93 7.06 6.69 5.32
CA PHE A 93 7.73 6.11 6.47
C PHE A 93 7.05 6.37 7.82
N ARG A 94 6.45 7.57 7.98
CA ARG A 94 5.71 7.93 9.20
C ARG A 94 4.45 7.05 9.40
N SER A 95 3.90 6.51 8.31
CA SER A 95 2.72 5.63 8.27
C SER A 95 3.03 4.14 8.58
N GLY A 96 3.73 3.92 9.71
CA GLY A 96 3.95 2.59 10.31
C GLY A 96 2.67 1.87 10.76
N GLY A 97 1.52 2.55 10.77
CA GLY A 97 0.19 1.98 10.85
C GLY A 97 -0.69 2.68 9.81
N ALA A 98 -1.56 1.91 9.14
CA ALA A 98 -2.64 2.34 8.26
C ALA A 98 -2.37 3.62 7.43
N ILE A 99 -2.18 3.44 6.12
CA ILE A 99 -2.24 4.54 5.15
C ILE A 99 -3.65 5.16 5.24
N SER A 100 -3.81 6.20 6.05
CA SER A 100 -4.83 7.22 5.84
C SER A 100 -4.11 8.53 5.52
N SER A 101 -4.22 8.91 4.24
CA SER A 101 -4.16 10.28 3.69
C SER A 101 -2.90 11.11 4.01
N SER A 102 -2.07 11.38 3.00
CA SER A 102 -2.37 12.48 2.07
C SER A 102 -2.24 12.10 0.59
N SER A 103 -3.10 12.70 -0.23
CA SER A 103 -2.79 13.22 -1.58
C SER A 103 -1.32 13.66 -1.68
N ASP A 104 -0.49 13.33 -2.67
CA ASP A 104 -0.70 13.15 -4.09
C ASP A 104 0.41 12.23 -4.62
N LEU A 105 0.17 10.93 -4.73
CA LEU A 105 0.22 10.21 -6.01
C LEU A 105 -0.47 8.86 -5.78
N ARG A 106 -1.78 8.93 -5.62
CA ARG A 106 -2.62 7.75 -5.69
C ARG A 106 -2.83 7.48 -7.18
N ALA A 107 -2.38 6.32 -7.66
CA ALA A 107 -2.96 5.80 -8.89
C ALA A 107 -4.48 5.87 -8.73
N PRO A 108 -5.22 6.48 -9.68
CA PRO A 108 -6.66 6.65 -9.56
C PRO A 108 -7.30 5.30 -9.27
N VAL A 109 -8.01 5.22 -8.15
CA VAL A 109 -8.75 4.03 -7.78
C VAL A 109 -10.10 4.13 -8.47
N TYR A 110 -10.24 3.42 -9.57
CA TYR A 110 -11.51 3.35 -10.28
C TYR A 110 -12.45 2.35 -9.60
N ARG A 111 -13.75 2.51 -9.86
CA ARG A 111 -14.76 1.52 -9.47
C ARG A 111 -14.42 0.14 -10.02
N ARG A 112 -14.71 -0.91 -9.26
CA ARG A 112 -14.34 -2.29 -9.59
C ARG A 112 -14.88 -2.73 -10.95
N GLU A 113 -16.10 -2.31 -11.27
CA GLU A 113 -16.82 -2.63 -12.50
C GLU A 113 -16.10 -2.04 -13.72
N ILE A 114 -15.67 -0.77 -13.62
CA ILE A 114 -14.83 -0.10 -14.62
C ILE A 114 -13.47 -0.81 -14.71
N TRP A 115 -12.84 -1.08 -13.58
CA TRP A 115 -11.53 -1.74 -13.56
C TRP A 115 -11.56 -3.10 -14.27
N MET A 116 -12.54 -3.94 -13.94
CA MET A 116 -12.70 -5.26 -14.53
C MET A 116 -13.00 -5.17 -16.02
N ALA A 117 -13.82 -4.21 -16.47
CA ALA A 117 -14.15 -4.02 -17.88
C ALA A 117 -12.91 -3.80 -18.77
N PHE A 118 -11.83 -3.25 -18.22
CA PHE A 118 -10.58 -2.98 -18.94
C PHE A 118 -9.51 -4.06 -18.72
N GLN A 119 -9.74 -5.01 -17.82
CA GLN A 119 -8.77 -6.08 -17.49
C GLN A 119 -9.24 -7.48 -17.96
N SER A 120 -10.53 -7.68 -18.21
CA SER A 120 -11.05 -8.95 -18.73
C SER A 120 -11.06 -8.99 -20.26
N ALA A 121 -10.82 -10.17 -20.82
CA ALA A 121 -11.03 -10.41 -22.24
C ALA A 121 -12.51 -10.19 -22.63
N ILE A 122 -12.75 -9.76 -23.86
CA ILE A 122 -14.08 -9.76 -24.48
C ILE A 122 -14.22 -11.08 -25.23
N ALA A 123 -15.37 -11.73 -25.10
CA ALA A 123 -15.68 -12.92 -25.87
C ALA A 123 -15.66 -12.63 -27.38
N GLU A 124 -15.23 -13.60 -28.18
CA GLU A 124 -15.25 -13.45 -29.63
C GLU A 124 -16.68 -13.25 -30.13
N GLY A 125 -16.89 -12.26 -31.00
CA GLY A 125 -18.23 -11.89 -31.47
C GLY A 125 -18.99 -10.89 -30.59
N SER A 126 -18.49 -10.57 -29.40
CA SER A 126 -19.10 -9.58 -28.50
C SER A 126 -18.40 -8.22 -28.52
N ARG A 127 -19.09 -7.20 -28.00
CA ARG A 127 -18.59 -5.85 -27.71
C ARG A 127 -18.92 -5.48 -26.27
N ARG A 128 -17.99 -4.81 -25.60
CA ARG A 128 -18.17 -4.36 -24.22
C ARG A 128 -18.65 -2.92 -24.18
N TYR A 129 -19.70 -2.68 -23.41
CA TYR A 129 -20.23 -1.35 -23.16
C TYR A 129 -20.29 -1.07 -21.66
N ILE A 130 -20.14 0.19 -21.29
CA ILE A 130 -20.36 0.67 -19.92
C ILE A 130 -21.56 1.60 -19.94
N ARG A 131 -22.60 1.26 -19.19
CA ARG A 131 -23.75 2.13 -18.94
C ARG A 131 -23.68 2.70 -17.53
N PHE A 132 -24.26 3.88 -17.33
CA PHE A 132 -24.41 4.46 -16.00
C PHE A 132 -25.90 4.47 -15.64
N ASP A 133 -26.23 3.97 -14.45
CA ASP A 133 -27.60 4.08 -13.94
C ASP A 133 -27.96 5.53 -13.56
N SER A 134 -29.22 5.74 -13.16
CA SER A 134 -29.74 7.04 -12.67
C SER A 134 -29.00 7.57 -11.43
N HIS A 135 -28.21 6.74 -10.75
CA HIS A 135 -27.37 7.08 -9.61
C HIS A 135 -25.88 7.23 -9.99
N GLY A 136 -25.55 7.16 -11.28
CA GLY A 136 -24.19 7.27 -11.79
C GLY A 136 -23.29 6.07 -11.48
N ARG A 137 -23.86 4.90 -11.15
CA ARG A 137 -23.12 3.66 -10.95
C ARG A 137 -22.84 3.01 -12.31
N PRO A 138 -21.59 2.64 -12.61
CA PRO A 138 -21.24 1.99 -13.85
C PRO A 138 -21.62 0.51 -13.81
N GLU A 139 -22.08 0.01 -14.94
CA GLU A 139 -22.29 -1.40 -15.20
C GLU A 139 -21.66 -1.75 -16.55
N ALA A 140 -20.82 -2.78 -16.55
CA ALA A 140 -20.21 -3.30 -17.76
C ALA A 140 -21.09 -4.44 -18.32
N ILE A 141 -21.48 -4.32 -19.58
CA ILE A 141 -22.28 -5.31 -20.30
C ILE A 141 -21.56 -5.71 -21.58
N ASP A 142 -21.52 -7.02 -21.84
CA ASP A 142 -21.02 -7.56 -23.09
C ASP A 142 -22.23 -7.94 -23.96
N LEU A 143 -22.33 -7.35 -25.15
CA LEU A 143 -23.42 -7.56 -26.10
C LEU A 143 -22.88 -8.16 -27.40
N ASP A 144 -23.68 -8.96 -28.08
CA ASP A 144 -23.32 -9.48 -29.41
C ASP A 144 -23.19 -8.34 -30.42
N ARG A 145 -22.24 -8.47 -31.36
CA ARG A 145 -21.93 -7.45 -32.38
C ARG A 145 -23.13 -7.01 -33.23
N GLU A 146 -24.16 -7.84 -33.30
CA GLU A 146 -25.38 -7.57 -34.07
C GLU A 146 -26.37 -6.66 -33.34
N ILE A 147 -26.20 -6.46 -32.03
CA ILE A 147 -27.07 -5.59 -31.24
C ILE A 147 -26.63 -4.14 -31.47
N GLU A 148 -27.53 -3.34 -32.03
CA GLU A 148 -27.32 -1.91 -32.30
C GLU A 148 -27.06 -1.15 -30.99
N ASN A 149 -26.15 -0.16 -31.03
CA ASN A 149 -25.61 0.56 -29.87
C ASN A 149 -26.71 0.85 -28.83
N PRO A 150 -26.65 0.22 -27.63
CA PRO A 150 -27.66 0.47 -26.61
C PRO A 150 -27.64 1.95 -26.22
N SER A 151 -28.84 2.52 -26.10
CA SER A 151 -29.02 3.91 -25.69
C SER A 151 -28.31 4.15 -24.35
N GLU A 152 -27.55 5.25 -24.25
CA GLU A 152 -26.86 5.67 -23.02
C GLU A 152 -25.73 4.74 -22.52
N ALA A 153 -25.09 3.98 -23.42
CA ALA A 153 -23.88 3.21 -23.09
C ALA A 153 -22.66 3.63 -23.92
N PHE A 154 -21.47 3.41 -23.35
CA PHE A 154 -20.19 3.81 -23.93
C PHE A 154 -19.33 2.59 -24.23
N GLU A 155 -18.91 2.44 -25.47
CA GLU A 155 -18.11 1.28 -25.90
C GLU A 155 -16.69 1.30 -25.31
N VAL A 156 -16.24 0.15 -24.83
CA VAL A 156 -14.84 -0.14 -24.46
C VAL A 156 -14.19 -0.85 -25.64
N LEU A 157 -13.21 -0.21 -26.28
CA LEU A 157 -12.59 -0.74 -27.48
C LEU A 157 -11.53 -1.79 -27.11
N GLY A 158 -11.25 -2.71 -28.02
CA GLY A 158 -10.21 -3.72 -27.82
C GLY A 158 -8.84 -3.14 -27.45
N LYS A 159 -8.50 -1.95 -27.99
CA LYS A 159 -7.26 -1.22 -27.67
C LYS A 159 -7.20 -0.68 -26.24
N ASP A 160 -8.34 -0.54 -25.58
CA ASP A 160 -8.41 -0.04 -24.21
C ASP A 160 -8.18 -1.18 -23.20
N ILE A 161 -8.29 -2.44 -23.62
CA ILE A 161 -8.16 -3.62 -22.75
C ILE A 161 -6.70 -3.98 -22.52
N VAL A 162 -6.34 -4.16 -21.25
CA VAL A 162 -5.00 -4.53 -20.79
C VAL A 162 -5.04 -5.91 -20.15
N LEU A 163 -4.75 -6.94 -20.95
CA LEU A 163 -4.72 -8.33 -20.49
C LEU A 163 -3.43 -8.63 -19.70
N GLY A 164 -3.53 -9.51 -18.70
CA GLY A 164 -2.35 -9.99 -17.96
C GLY A 164 -1.70 -8.93 -17.07
N ALA A 165 -2.41 -7.84 -16.74
CA ALA A 165 -1.90 -6.80 -15.86
C ALA A 165 -1.57 -7.36 -14.46
N VAL A 166 -0.27 -7.50 -14.17
CA VAL A 166 0.28 -7.86 -12.86
C VAL A 166 1.22 -6.75 -12.39
N GLY A 167 1.25 -6.46 -11.09
CA GLY A 167 2.15 -5.43 -10.53
C GLY A 167 1.70 -3.98 -10.79
N ILE A 168 2.63 -3.04 -10.62
CA ILE A 168 2.34 -1.58 -10.67
C ILE A 168 2.23 -1.10 -12.13
N GLU A 169 3.08 -1.58 -13.02
CA GLU A 169 3.06 -1.21 -14.44
C GLU A 169 1.73 -1.58 -15.10
N GLY A 170 1.21 -2.77 -14.81
CA GLY A 170 -0.12 -3.17 -15.27
C GLY A 170 -1.24 -2.28 -14.73
N LYS A 171 -1.17 -1.89 -13.46
CA LYS A 171 -2.18 -0.98 -12.85
C LYS A 171 -2.13 0.43 -13.44
N LEU A 172 -0.95 0.96 -13.72
CA LEU A 172 -0.77 2.25 -14.37
C LEU A 172 -1.27 2.22 -15.82
N SER A 173 -1.00 1.13 -16.54
CA SER A 173 -1.50 0.93 -17.90
C SER A 173 -3.03 0.86 -17.95
N VAL A 174 -3.65 0.06 -17.08
CA VAL A 174 -5.12 0.01 -16.94
C VAL A 174 -5.68 1.40 -16.61
N GLY A 175 -5.05 2.11 -15.67
CA GLY A 175 -5.51 3.44 -15.29
C GLY A 175 -5.37 4.50 -16.38
N ALA A 176 -4.35 4.40 -17.22
CA ALA A 176 -4.18 5.24 -18.41
C ALA A 176 -5.24 4.94 -19.47
N SER A 177 -5.56 3.66 -19.71
CA SER A 177 -6.63 3.26 -20.64
C SER A 177 -8.00 3.76 -20.20
N ILE A 178 -8.33 3.65 -18.91
CA ILE A 178 -9.59 4.16 -18.35
C ILE A 178 -9.69 5.67 -18.54
N LYS A 179 -8.61 6.41 -18.26
CA LYS A 179 -8.57 7.87 -18.43
C LYS A 179 -8.76 8.28 -19.90
N ALA A 180 -8.03 7.65 -20.82
CA ALA A 180 -8.13 7.92 -22.24
C ALA A 180 -9.52 7.58 -22.81
N TRP A 181 -10.14 6.50 -22.32
CA TRP A 181 -11.51 6.15 -22.65
C TRP A 181 -12.52 7.18 -22.12
N ALA A 182 -12.35 7.65 -20.88
CA ALA A 182 -13.24 8.64 -20.29
C ALA A 182 -13.16 9.98 -21.03
N GLU A 183 -11.95 10.43 -21.38
CA GLU A 183 -11.73 11.63 -22.20
C GLU A 183 -12.37 11.50 -23.59
N ARG A 184 -12.22 10.35 -24.26
CA ARG A 184 -12.80 10.09 -25.58
C ARG A 184 -14.33 10.14 -25.59
N ASN A 185 -14.96 9.77 -24.48
CA ASN A 185 -16.41 9.69 -24.35
C ASN A 185 -17.01 10.88 -23.58
N SER A 186 -16.22 11.91 -23.27
CA SER A 186 -16.65 13.07 -22.47
C SER A 186 -17.26 12.68 -21.11
N ILE A 187 -16.71 11.65 -20.47
CA ILE A 187 -17.14 11.15 -19.16
C ILE A 187 -16.32 11.84 -18.08
N GLU A 188 -16.99 12.48 -17.13
CA GLU A 188 -16.33 13.04 -15.95
C GLU A 188 -15.70 11.92 -15.09
N LEU A 189 -14.41 12.07 -14.78
CA LEU A 189 -13.66 11.13 -13.94
C LEU A 189 -14.32 10.91 -12.58
N THR A 190 -14.99 11.92 -12.02
CA THR A 190 -15.74 11.86 -10.75
C THR A 190 -16.84 10.79 -10.73
N ARG A 191 -17.32 10.33 -11.90
CA ARG A 191 -18.33 9.27 -12.02
C ARG A 191 -17.70 7.87 -11.90
N ILE A 192 -16.45 7.72 -12.31
CA ILE A 192 -15.74 6.43 -12.42
C ILE A 192 -14.63 6.24 -11.38
N GLU A 193 -14.14 7.33 -10.81
CA GLU A 193 -13.20 7.32 -9.69
C GLU A 193 -13.93 7.09 -8.37
N PHE A 194 -13.29 6.36 -7.47
CA PHE A 194 -13.72 6.25 -6.09
C PHE A 194 -13.42 7.58 -5.39
N LYS A 195 -14.44 8.40 -5.10
CA LYS A 195 -14.26 9.60 -4.27
C LYS A 195 -13.55 9.20 -2.96
N PRO A 196 -12.34 9.73 -2.66
CA PRO A 196 -11.71 9.52 -1.37
C PRO A 196 -12.42 10.43 -0.36
N GLY A 197 -13.52 9.94 0.24
CA GLY A 197 -14.24 10.77 1.20
C GLY A 197 -15.70 10.40 1.39
N HIS A 198 -15.96 9.17 1.81
CA HIS A 198 -16.81 8.96 2.98
C HIS A 198 -16.30 7.68 3.64
N PRO A 199 -15.82 7.71 4.89
CA PRO A 199 -15.72 6.48 5.64
C PRO A 199 -17.15 5.95 5.71
N VAL A 200 -17.43 4.88 4.96
CA VAL A 200 -18.55 4.02 5.28
C VAL A 200 -18.22 3.56 6.70
N LYS A 201 -18.87 4.19 7.68
CA LYS A 201 -18.97 3.62 9.02
C LYS A 201 -19.52 2.23 8.75
N ASN A 202 -18.65 1.23 8.84
CA ASN A 202 -19.03 -0.16 8.89
C ASN A 202 -19.82 -0.35 10.18
N ASN A 203 -21.09 0.06 10.15
CA ASN A 203 -22.13 -0.52 10.96
C ASN A 203 -22.32 -1.93 10.42
N LYS A 204 -21.49 -2.84 10.94
CA LYS A 204 -21.89 -4.10 11.56
C LYS A 204 -20.71 -5.08 11.51
N THR A 205 -20.38 -5.52 12.72
CA THR A 205 -19.92 -6.88 13.05
C THR A 205 -18.64 -7.35 12.38
N ALA A 206 -17.51 -7.13 13.07
CA ALA A 206 -16.67 -8.21 13.58
C ALA A 206 -15.28 -7.67 13.95
N SER A 207 -14.86 -8.01 15.17
CA SER A 207 -13.46 -8.10 15.61
C SER A 207 -12.65 -6.79 15.62
N ALA A 208 -12.89 -5.97 16.65
CA ALA A 208 -11.90 -5.03 17.17
C ALA A 208 -11.22 -5.64 18.40
N GLU A 209 -10.63 -6.82 18.22
CA GLU A 209 -9.86 -7.51 19.26
C GLU A 209 -8.53 -7.96 18.68
N SER A 210 -7.72 -6.99 18.24
CA SER A 210 -6.27 -7.19 18.32
C SER A 210 -5.57 -5.83 18.40
N LYS A 211 -4.73 -5.69 19.43
CA LYS A 211 -3.65 -4.69 19.57
C LYS A 211 -3.93 -3.40 20.36
N ARG A 212 -4.74 -3.48 21.41
CA ARG A 212 -4.36 -2.82 22.66
C ARG A 212 -4.24 -3.89 23.73
N LYS A 213 -3.12 -3.91 24.47
CA LYS A 213 -3.02 -4.73 25.67
C LYS A 213 -4.20 -4.31 26.57
N PRO A 214 -5.16 -5.19 26.89
CA PRO A 214 -6.17 -4.85 27.86
C PRO A 214 -5.44 -4.76 29.19
N TYR A 215 -5.43 -3.57 29.80
CA TYR A 215 -5.12 -3.52 31.22
C TYR A 215 -6.24 -4.32 31.90
N LEU A 216 -5.88 -5.28 32.75
CA LEU A 216 -6.83 -6.14 33.47
C LEU A 216 -8.01 -5.34 34.08
N ALA A 217 -7.76 -4.08 34.46
CA ALA A 217 -8.77 -3.12 34.88
C ALA A 217 -9.92 -2.92 33.87
N ASP A 218 -9.63 -2.80 32.58
CA ASP A 218 -10.65 -2.65 31.53
C ASP A 218 -11.45 -3.93 31.33
N ALA A 219 -10.83 -5.10 31.52
CA ALA A 219 -11.51 -6.39 31.47
C ALA A 219 -12.40 -6.62 32.71
N LEU A 220 -11.99 -6.15 33.88
CA LEU A 220 -12.79 -6.19 35.11
C LEU A 220 -13.98 -5.23 35.05
N ASN A 221 -13.83 -4.07 34.39
CA ASN A 221 -14.91 -3.09 34.22
C ASN A 221 -16.05 -3.57 33.29
N LEU A 222 -15.84 -4.67 32.55
CA LEU A 222 -16.86 -5.28 31.69
C LEU A 222 -17.71 -6.34 32.40
N LEU A 223 -17.34 -6.69 33.64
CA LEU A 223 -18.02 -7.72 34.43
C LEU A 223 -19.02 -7.09 35.39
N SER A 224 -20.15 -7.77 35.59
CA SER A 224 -21.12 -7.37 36.60
C SER A 224 -20.57 -7.57 38.02
N ASP A 225 -21.12 -6.85 38.99
CA ASP A 225 -20.71 -6.96 40.41
C ASP A 225 -20.77 -8.39 40.95
N GLU A 226 -21.70 -9.21 40.45
CA GLU A 226 -21.83 -10.61 40.84
C GLU A 226 -20.76 -11.51 40.21
N GLU A 227 -20.35 -11.23 38.97
CA GLU A 227 -19.25 -11.93 38.30
C GLU A 227 -17.90 -11.56 38.92
N LEU A 228 -17.70 -10.29 39.26
CA LEU A 228 -16.51 -9.82 39.98
C LEU A 228 -16.35 -10.51 41.33
N ARG A 229 -17.44 -10.74 42.07
CA ARG A 229 -17.42 -11.46 43.37
C ARG A 229 -17.01 -12.93 43.25
N ARG A 230 -17.18 -13.54 42.08
CA ARG A 230 -16.81 -14.95 41.83
C ARG A 230 -15.37 -15.11 41.36
N ILE A 231 -14.72 -14.02 40.94
CA ILE A 231 -13.32 -14.06 40.51
C ILE A 231 -12.41 -14.10 41.74
N SER A 232 -11.82 -15.27 41.96
CA SER A 232 -10.80 -15.50 42.97
C SER A 232 -9.43 -15.21 42.36
N ILE A 233 -8.80 -14.09 42.69
CA ILE A 233 -7.43 -13.79 42.26
C ILE A 233 -6.45 -14.32 43.32
N PRO A 234 -5.49 -15.18 42.97
CA PRO A 234 -4.48 -15.65 43.91
C PRO A 234 -3.68 -14.48 44.51
N ALA A 235 -3.46 -14.51 45.83
CA ALA A 235 -2.82 -13.44 46.59
C ALA A 235 -1.42 -13.07 46.07
N ASP A 236 -0.69 -14.06 45.52
CA ASP A 236 0.65 -13.90 44.96
C ASP A 236 0.66 -12.90 43.79
N LEU A 237 -0.40 -12.94 42.97
CA LEU A 237 -0.56 -12.05 41.83
C LEU A 237 -0.85 -10.61 42.28
N VAL A 238 -1.68 -10.45 43.32
CA VAL A 238 -2.00 -9.15 43.92
C VAL A 238 -0.74 -8.49 44.49
N MET A 239 0.06 -9.26 45.23
CA MET A 239 1.34 -8.81 45.79
C MET A 239 2.34 -8.38 44.72
N ALA A 240 2.42 -9.11 43.61
CA ALA A 240 3.29 -8.75 42.49
C ALA A 240 2.88 -7.44 41.81
N MET A 241 1.57 -7.15 41.73
CA MET A 241 1.05 -5.90 41.18
C MET A 241 1.31 -4.71 42.10
N MET A 242 1.11 -4.86 43.41
CA MET A 242 1.36 -3.77 44.37
C MET A 242 2.84 -3.33 44.41
N ARG A 243 3.78 -4.28 44.37
CA ARG A 243 5.23 -3.96 44.35
C ARG A 243 5.65 -3.12 43.15
N ARG A 244 4.99 -3.27 41.99
CA ARG A 244 5.26 -2.48 40.79
C ARG A 244 4.74 -1.05 40.87
N LEU A 245 3.70 -0.79 41.66
CA LEU A 245 3.15 0.56 41.82
C LEU A 245 3.98 1.41 42.80
N THR A 246 4.67 0.80 43.75
CA THR A 246 5.56 1.49 44.71
C THR A 246 6.97 1.81 44.19
N LEU A 247 7.31 1.40 42.96
CA LEU A 247 8.63 1.61 42.34
C LEU A 247 8.62 2.67 41.22
N ASN A 248 7.55 3.45 41.11
CA ASN A 248 7.46 4.70 40.34
C ASN A 248 7.08 5.84 41.28
#